data_AF-A0A534S6N1-F1
#
_entry.id   AF-A0A534S6N1-F1
#
_cell.length_a   1.000
_cell.length_b   1.000
_cell.length_c   1.000
_cell.angle_alpha   90.00
_cell.angle_beta   90.00
_cell.angle_gamma   90.00
#
_symmetry.space_group_name_H-M   'P 1'
#
loop_
_entity.id
_entity.type
_entity.pdbx_description
1 polymer ?
#
loop_
_entity_poly.entity_id
_entity_poly.type
_entity_poly.pdbx_seq_one_letter_code
_entity_poly.pdbx_strand_id
1 'polypeptide(L)'
;MTSLAILIDFGSTFTKVTAIDLDTARLMGRSQAPSTVLTDVREGLLQALSELHQRLPLFPRSPQDLSSLEGKTVLASSSAAGGLRIAVVGNVPGLTVEAANQSALGAGAKIVGSTAFKLSAERLGGIESLRPDMILLTGGVNGGDTETILHNARMLAHSALAMPIVVAGNQAAAQEVSQILQERGKEVRRVDNVMPKMGTLEVESAREEIRQLFMQRITRAKGLDQVKEFVDVVLPTPMAVLEGLRLGADGTGEESGWGDMLVVDVGGATTDVHSIGFGYPAGENVISQGLAESYAKRTVEGDLGIRFNAATILNRVGLDKLAEDLCRDFSEYSVSADTLRDYIEQISQKTGTVPQAQWHFAADAVLARAAVDLAVARHVGRRERVVAREGEAWVHYGKDMRDTHTLIGTGGVFIHNSFAAYILTQAAATDDRVQALRPRNPGIFLDSSYLLYAVGVLSERHPEVALRMFKRYVTPVA
;
A
#
# COMPACT_ATOMS: atom_id res chain seq x y z
N MET A 1 -20.11 -29.51 6.82
CA MET A 1 -19.04 -28.50 6.77
C MET A 1 -19.72 -27.14 6.83
N THR A 2 -20.00 -26.63 8.03
CA THR A 2 -20.88 -25.45 8.24
C THR A 2 -20.12 -24.15 8.52
N SER A 3 -18.79 -24.17 8.50
CA SER A 3 -17.91 -23.06 8.92
C SER A 3 -16.88 -22.69 7.83
N LEU A 4 -17.23 -22.79 6.55
CA LEU A 4 -16.31 -22.47 5.45
C LEU A 4 -16.46 -21.00 5.01
N ALA A 5 -15.34 -20.26 5.00
CA ALA A 5 -15.26 -18.94 4.39
C ALA A 5 -14.57 -18.98 3.01
N ILE A 6 -15.12 -18.24 2.05
CA ILE A 6 -14.54 -18.02 0.73
C ILE A 6 -14.07 -16.56 0.65
N LEU A 7 -12.76 -16.36 0.54
CA LEU A 7 -12.12 -15.05 0.55
C LEU A 7 -11.61 -14.75 -0.85
N ILE A 8 -12.02 -13.61 -1.40
CA ILE A 8 -11.79 -13.26 -2.79
C ILE A 8 -10.92 -12.01 -2.88
N ASP A 9 -9.87 -12.02 -3.69
CA ASP A 9 -9.14 -10.80 -4.08
C ASP A 9 -9.30 -10.56 -5.57
N PHE A 10 -10.06 -9.53 -5.93
CA PHE A 10 -10.14 -9.03 -7.30
C PHE A 10 -8.91 -8.16 -7.59
N GLY A 11 -7.82 -8.82 -8.02
CA GLY A 11 -6.60 -8.15 -8.43
C GLY A 11 -6.65 -7.61 -9.86
N SER A 12 -5.74 -6.70 -10.19
CA SER A 12 -5.56 -6.20 -11.57
C SER A 12 -5.02 -7.26 -12.54
N THR A 13 -4.24 -8.23 -12.04
CA THR A 13 -3.67 -9.33 -12.85
C THR A 13 -4.40 -10.65 -12.65
N PHE A 14 -4.76 -10.99 -11.41
CA PHE A 14 -5.41 -12.24 -11.06
C PHE A 14 -6.57 -12.01 -10.09
N THR A 15 -7.67 -12.72 -10.32
CA THR A 15 -8.69 -12.94 -9.29
C THR A 15 -8.27 -14.15 -8.46
N LYS A 16 -8.09 -13.97 -7.16
CA LYS A 16 -7.65 -15.05 -6.25
C LYS A 16 -8.80 -15.48 -5.36
N VAL A 17 -8.90 -16.78 -5.08
CA VAL A 17 -9.89 -17.34 -4.17
C VAL A 17 -9.19 -18.22 -3.14
N THR A 18 -9.53 -18.02 -1.88
CA THR A 18 -9.00 -18.74 -0.72
C THR A 18 -10.16 -19.32 0.08
N ALA A 19 -10.14 -20.63 0.32
CA ALA A 19 -11.09 -21.29 1.21
C ALA A 19 -10.47 -21.52 2.59
N ILE A 20 -11.13 -21.05 3.64
CA ILE A 20 -10.72 -21.17 5.03
C ILE A 20 -11.79 -21.89 5.84
N ASP A 21 -11.35 -22.83 6.69
CA ASP A 21 -12.17 -23.38 7.76
C ASP A 21 -12.11 -22.45 8.97
N LEU A 22 -13.26 -21.85 9.32
CA LEU A 22 -13.42 -20.90 10.41
C LEU A 22 -13.32 -21.55 11.80
N ASP A 23 -13.57 -22.85 11.94
CA ASP A 23 -13.43 -23.52 13.23
C ASP A 23 -11.96 -23.80 13.56
N THR A 24 -11.18 -24.18 12.54
CA THR A 24 -9.77 -24.59 12.72
C THR A 24 -8.74 -23.54 12.31
N ALA A 25 -9.20 -22.43 11.71
CA ALA A 25 -8.36 -21.41 11.07
C ALA A 25 -7.37 -22.02 10.06
N ARG A 26 -7.80 -23.06 9.35
CA ARG A 26 -6.95 -23.77 8.38
C ARG A 26 -7.29 -23.37 6.96
N LEU A 27 -6.22 -23.25 6.17
CA LEU A 27 -6.29 -23.09 4.73
C LEU A 27 -6.74 -24.41 4.14
N MET A 28 -7.93 -24.42 3.56
CA MET A 28 -8.49 -25.59 2.90
C MET A 28 -7.96 -25.70 1.47
N GLY A 29 -7.90 -24.57 0.76
CA GLY A 29 -7.36 -24.53 -0.60
C GLY A 29 -7.33 -23.14 -1.19
N ARG A 30 -6.61 -23.01 -2.30
CA ARG A 30 -6.48 -21.75 -3.05
C ARG A 30 -6.51 -22.01 -4.55
N SER A 31 -6.99 -21.02 -5.27
CA SER A 31 -6.93 -20.95 -6.72
C SER A 31 -6.83 -19.49 -7.18
N GLN A 32 -6.50 -19.30 -8.44
CA GLN A 32 -6.51 -17.99 -9.07
C GLN A 32 -6.79 -18.13 -10.56
N ALA A 33 -7.45 -17.15 -11.14
CA ALA A 33 -7.69 -17.04 -12.57
C ALA A 33 -7.21 -15.68 -13.08
N PRO A 34 -6.87 -15.54 -14.37
CA PRO A 34 -6.63 -14.23 -14.98
C PRO A 34 -7.74 -13.24 -14.63
N SER A 35 -7.38 -11.99 -14.32
CA SER A 35 -8.37 -10.98 -13.97
C SER A 35 -9.22 -10.59 -15.18
N THR A 36 -10.53 -10.58 -14.99
CA THR A 36 -11.52 -10.16 -15.99
C THR A 36 -12.16 -8.81 -15.62
N VAL A 37 -11.47 -7.98 -14.83
CA VAL A 37 -12.01 -6.67 -14.39
C VAL A 37 -12.37 -5.73 -15.55
N LEU A 38 -11.67 -5.84 -16.68
CA LEU A 38 -11.92 -5.02 -17.86
C LEU A 38 -13.14 -5.51 -18.67
N THR A 39 -13.62 -6.73 -18.39
CA THR A 39 -14.75 -7.35 -19.10
C THR A 39 -15.91 -7.63 -18.15
N ASP A 40 -15.82 -8.65 -17.31
CA ASP A 40 -16.80 -9.03 -16.30
C ASP A 40 -16.11 -9.81 -15.17
N VAL A 41 -16.07 -9.26 -13.95
CA VAL A 41 -15.35 -9.88 -12.81
C VAL A 41 -15.87 -11.27 -12.44
N ARG A 42 -17.10 -11.61 -12.82
CA ARG A 42 -17.71 -12.91 -12.53
C ARG A 42 -17.04 -14.04 -13.28
N GLU A 43 -16.55 -13.78 -14.49
CA GLU A 43 -15.88 -14.79 -15.33
C GLU A 43 -14.62 -15.32 -14.63
N GLY A 44 -13.73 -14.41 -14.21
CA GLY A 44 -12.52 -14.77 -13.45
C GLY A 44 -12.84 -15.40 -12.09
N LEU A 45 -13.86 -14.91 -11.40
CA LEU A 45 -14.28 -15.51 -10.13
C LEU A 45 -14.79 -16.95 -10.31
N LEU A 46 -15.67 -17.20 -11.29
CA LEU A 46 -16.22 -18.52 -11.55
C LEU A 46 -15.14 -19.50 -12.01
N GLN A 47 -14.19 -19.04 -12.83
CA GLN A 47 -13.04 -19.84 -13.20
C GLN A 47 -12.21 -20.23 -11.95
N ALA A 48 -11.87 -19.26 -11.10
CA ALA A 48 -11.10 -19.54 -9.89
C ALA A 48 -11.87 -20.48 -8.94
N LEU A 49 -13.18 -20.29 -8.75
CA LEU A 49 -14.02 -21.19 -7.94
C LEU A 49 -14.08 -22.60 -8.51
N SER A 50 -14.20 -22.75 -9.83
CA SER A 50 -14.18 -24.05 -10.52
C SER A 50 -12.84 -24.75 -10.34
N GLU A 51 -11.71 -24.05 -10.52
CA GLU A 51 -10.38 -24.60 -10.29
C GLU A 51 -10.15 -25.02 -8.83
N LEU A 52 -10.67 -24.22 -7.87
CA LEU A 52 -10.62 -24.58 -6.45
C LEU A 52 -11.44 -25.85 -6.19
N HIS A 53 -12.64 -25.92 -6.75
CA HIS A 53 -13.55 -27.05 -6.60
C HIS A 53 -12.97 -28.36 -7.15
N GLN A 54 -12.25 -28.30 -8.28
CA GLN A 54 -11.60 -29.48 -8.88
C GLN A 54 -10.53 -30.08 -7.97
N ARG A 55 -9.80 -29.24 -7.23
CA ARG A 55 -8.76 -29.69 -6.29
C ARG A 55 -9.34 -30.10 -4.95
N LEU A 56 -10.38 -29.41 -4.52
CA LEU A 56 -11.07 -29.63 -3.26
C LEU A 56 -12.58 -29.55 -3.51
N PRO A 57 -13.32 -30.67 -3.51
CA PRO A 57 -14.75 -30.68 -3.82
C PRO A 57 -15.60 -29.97 -2.74
N LEU A 58 -15.57 -28.64 -2.75
CA LEU A 58 -16.21 -27.73 -1.78
C LEU A 58 -17.71 -27.49 -2.02
N PHE A 59 -18.20 -27.84 -3.21
CA PHE A 59 -19.57 -27.58 -3.67
C PHE A 59 -20.21 -28.90 -4.12
N PRO A 60 -21.55 -29.03 -4.17
CA PRO A 60 -22.20 -30.24 -4.67
C PRO A 60 -21.91 -30.53 -6.15
N ARG A 61 -21.63 -29.49 -6.93
CA ARG A 61 -21.26 -29.53 -8.34
C ARG A 61 -20.29 -28.39 -8.65
N SER A 62 -19.56 -28.48 -9.75
CA SER A 62 -18.71 -27.39 -10.22
C SER A 62 -19.51 -26.09 -10.35
N PRO A 63 -19.04 -24.97 -9.78
CA PRO A 63 -19.71 -23.68 -9.89
C PRO A 63 -19.94 -23.28 -11.35
N GLN A 64 -21.19 -22.99 -11.69
CA GLN A 64 -21.60 -22.48 -13.02
C GLN A 64 -22.05 -21.01 -12.94
N ASP A 65 -22.48 -20.59 -11.76
CA ASP A 65 -22.91 -19.24 -11.43
C ASP A 65 -22.62 -18.96 -9.93
N LEU A 66 -22.91 -17.73 -9.51
CA LEU A 66 -22.64 -17.25 -8.16
C LEU A 66 -23.58 -17.84 -7.09
N SER A 67 -24.68 -18.51 -7.45
CA SER A 67 -25.56 -19.17 -6.46
C SER A 67 -24.83 -20.26 -5.67
N SER A 68 -23.70 -20.77 -6.21
CA SER A 68 -22.81 -21.70 -5.50
C SER A 68 -22.24 -21.11 -4.20
N LEU A 69 -22.25 -19.78 -4.06
CA LEU A 69 -21.82 -19.04 -2.88
C LEU A 69 -22.94 -18.79 -1.86
N GLU A 70 -24.20 -19.08 -2.22
CA GLU A 70 -25.35 -18.83 -1.36
C GLU A 70 -25.24 -19.59 -0.02
N GLY A 71 -25.51 -18.88 1.07
CA GLY A 71 -25.40 -19.41 2.43
C GLY A 71 -23.96 -19.66 2.93
N LYS A 72 -22.94 -19.16 2.23
CA LYS A 72 -21.53 -19.21 2.67
C LYS A 72 -21.08 -17.85 3.19
N THR A 73 -20.10 -17.83 4.07
CA THR A 73 -19.39 -16.61 4.43
C THR A 73 -18.48 -16.23 3.27
N VAL A 74 -18.78 -15.14 2.56
CA VAL A 74 -17.97 -14.67 1.45
C VAL A 74 -17.55 -13.23 1.66
N LEU A 75 -16.25 -13.01 1.69
CA LEU A 75 -15.62 -11.71 1.91
C LEU A 75 -14.69 -11.43 0.75
N ALA A 76 -14.59 -10.17 0.35
CA ALA A 76 -13.74 -9.81 -0.77
C ALA A 76 -12.91 -8.55 -0.53
N SER A 77 -11.81 -8.48 -1.26
CA SER A 77 -11.07 -7.27 -1.53
C SER A 77 -10.99 -7.00 -3.02
N SER A 78 -10.75 -5.74 -3.39
CA SER A 78 -10.54 -5.37 -4.78
C SER A 78 -9.49 -4.27 -4.93
N SER A 79 -8.59 -4.47 -5.89
CA SER A 79 -7.62 -3.47 -6.38
C SER A 79 -7.80 -3.20 -7.88
N ALA A 80 -8.73 -3.90 -8.53
CA ALA A 80 -8.82 -4.00 -9.97
C ALA A 80 -9.29 -2.72 -10.69
N ALA A 81 -9.75 -1.69 -9.95
CA ALA A 81 -10.07 -0.36 -10.49
C ALA A 81 -8.84 0.55 -10.73
N GLY A 82 -7.61 0.01 -10.63
CA GLY A 82 -6.37 0.77 -10.85
C GLY A 82 -5.94 1.66 -9.68
N GLY A 83 -6.56 1.47 -8.50
CA GLY A 83 -6.44 2.34 -7.34
C GLY A 83 -7.16 3.67 -7.53
N LEU A 84 -7.67 4.25 -6.44
CA LEU A 84 -8.27 5.59 -6.49
C LEU A 84 -7.17 6.65 -6.63
N ARG A 85 -7.10 7.34 -7.77
CA ARG A 85 -6.09 8.38 -8.04
C ARG A 85 -6.47 9.68 -7.34
N ILE A 86 -5.66 10.14 -6.37
CA ILE A 86 -5.93 11.36 -5.61
C ILE A 86 -4.92 12.44 -5.96
N ALA A 87 -5.41 13.64 -6.27
CA ALA A 87 -4.60 14.86 -6.25
C ALA A 87 -4.80 15.58 -4.91
N VAL A 88 -3.71 15.92 -4.23
CA VAL A 88 -3.74 16.63 -2.95
C VAL A 88 -3.46 18.11 -3.20
N VAL A 89 -4.35 18.97 -2.70
CA VAL A 89 -4.16 20.43 -2.69
C VAL A 89 -4.15 20.86 -1.23
N GLY A 90 -2.99 21.24 -0.71
CA GLY A 90 -2.85 21.68 0.67
C GLY A 90 -2.34 23.10 0.83
N ASN A 91 -2.15 23.50 2.09
CA ASN A 91 -1.68 24.84 2.43
C ASN A 91 -0.15 24.91 2.44
N VAL A 92 0.53 24.10 3.26
CA VAL A 92 1.98 24.20 3.49
C VAL A 92 2.66 22.84 3.24
N PRO A 93 3.78 22.80 2.48
CA PRO A 93 4.59 21.59 2.30
C PRO A 93 5.11 21.05 3.64
N GLY A 94 5.18 19.71 3.76
CA GLY A 94 5.67 19.05 4.98
C GLY A 94 4.74 19.14 6.20
N LEU A 95 3.59 19.81 6.07
CA LEU A 95 2.57 19.93 7.12
C LEU A 95 1.22 19.43 6.59
N THR A 96 0.31 20.35 6.22
CA THR A 96 -1.06 19.97 5.83
C THR A 96 -1.11 19.11 4.56
N VAL A 97 -0.17 19.32 3.63
CA VAL A 97 0.00 18.44 2.47
C VAL A 97 0.38 17.02 2.89
N GLU A 98 1.25 16.89 3.88
CA GLU A 98 1.72 15.57 4.32
C GLU A 98 0.66 14.85 5.16
N ALA A 99 -0.09 15.58 6.00
CA ALA A 99 -1.28 15.06 6.67
C ALA A 99 -2.31 14.49 5.67
N ALA A 100 -2.54 15.23 4.57
CA ALA A 100 -3.42 14.82 3.50
C ALA A 100 -2.88 13.58 2.75
N ASN A 101 -1.58 13.54 2.45
CA ASN A 101 -0.93 12.38 1.83
C ASN A 101 -1.10 11.12 2.71
N GLN A 102 -0.85 11.23 4.01
CA GLN A 102 -1.00 10.10 4.96
C GLN A 102 -2.46 9.62 5.10
N SER A 103 -3.42 10.53 4.94
CA SER A 103 -4.85 10.18 4.87
C SER A 103 -5.15 9.36 3.62
N ALA A 104 -4.74 9.85 2.46
CA ALA A 104 -4.96 9.20 1.16
C ALA A 104 -4.30 7.81 1.08
N LEU A 105 -3.03 7.70 1.47
CA LEU A 105 -2.29 6.44 1.40
C LEU A 105 -2.86 5.39 2.38
N GLY A 106 -3.25 5.82 3.59
CA GLY A 106 -3.89 4.96 4.59
C GLY A 106 -5.26 4.44 4.14
N ALA A 107 -5.98 5.19 3.31
CA ALA A 107 -7.23 4.73 2.69
C ALA A 107 -7.02 3.78 1.49
N GLY A 108 -5.78 3.40 1.18
CA GLY A 108 -5.45 2.53 0.06
C GLY A 108 -5.42 3.23 -1.30
N ALA A 109 -5.42 4.57 -1.33
CA ALA A 109 -5.42 5.34 -2.57
C ALA A 109 -4.02 5.48 -3.18
N LYS A 110 -3.96 5.97 -4.43
CA LYS A 110 -2.72 6.32 -5.15
C LYS A 110 -2.64 7.83 -5.30
N ILE A 111 -1.62 8.45 -4.70
CA ILE A 111 -1.37 9.87 -4.89
C ILE A 111 -0.75 10.07 -6.27
N VAL A 112 -1.41 10.87 -7.13
CA VAL A 112 -0.90 11.21 -8.46
C VAL A 112 -0.20 12.56 -8.51
N GLY A 113 -0.43 13.40 -7.50
CA GLY A 113 0.28 14.67 -7.33
C GLY A 113 -0.16 15.39 -6.06
N SER A 114 0.78 16.15 -5.48
CA SER A 114 0.53 16.96 -4.29
C SER A 114 1.04 18.38 -4.54
N THR A 115 0.23 19.37 -4.22
CA THR A 115 0.59 20.79 -4.35
C THR A 115 0.25 21.55 -3.08
N ALA A 116 0.92 22.68 -2.90
CA ALA A 116 0.77 23.53 -1.73
C ALA A 116 0.53 24.99 -2.15
N PHE A 117 0.15 25.82 -1.19
CA PHE A 117 -0.10 27.25 -1.34
C PHE A 117 -1.29 27.57 -2.27
N LYS A 118 -1.44 28.86 -2.60
CA LYS A 118 -2.46 29.33 -3.55
C LYS A 118 -2.19 28.74 -4.95
N LEU A 119 -3.21 28.11 -5.53
CA LEU A 119 -3.17 27.53 -6.87
C LEU A 119 -3.01 28.62 -7.93
N SER A 120 -2.01 28.46 -8.80
CA SER A 120 -1.89 29.20 -10.05
C SER A 120 -2.60 28.44 -11.18
N ALA A 121 -2.88 29.12 -12.30
CA ALA A 121 -3.45 28.48 -13.49
C ALA A 121 -2.55 27.35 -14.03
N GLU A 122 -1.22 27.56 -14.01
CA GLU A 122 -0.24 26.54 -14.41
C GLU A 122 -0.33 25.27 -13.55
N ARG A 123 -0.36 25.42 -12.22
CA ARG A 123 -0.47 24.28 -11.29
C ARG A 123 -1.81 23.56 -11.46
N LEU A 124 -2.89 24.32 -11.70
CA LEU A 124 -4.20 23.75 -11.97
C LEU A 124 -4.19 22.91 -13.26
N GLY A 125 -3.57 23.41 -14.34
CA GLY A 125 -3.39 22.64 -15.58
C GLY A 125 -2.53 21.39 -15.39
N GLY A 126 -1.54 21.45 -14.49
CA GLY A 126 -0.78 20.27 -14.05
C GLY A 126 -1.68 19.22 -13.39
N ILE A 127 -2.56 19.63 -12.46
CA ILE A 127 -3.53 18.73 -11.81
C ILE A 127 -4.50 18.12 -12.85
N GLU A 128 -5.00 18.91 -13.79
CA GLU A 128 -5.86 18.43 -14.88
C GLU A 128 -5.18 17.35 -15.73
N SER A 129 -3.90 17.55 -16.05
CA SER A 129 -3.11 16.59 -16.82
C SER A 129 -2.89 15.26 -16.10
N LEU A 130 -2.90 15.27 -14.76
CA LEU A 130 -2.78 14.05 -13.95
C LEU A 130 -4.04 13.19 -13.95
N ARG A 131 -5.18 13.69 -14.45
CA ARG A 131 -6.47 12.98 -14.47
C ARG A 131 -6.78 12.28 -13.13
N PRO A 132 -6.92 13.04 -12.04
CA PRO A 132 -7.28 12.47 -10.75
C PRO A 132 -8.72 11.96 -10.76
N ASP A 133 -8.98 11.02 -9.87
CA ASP A 133 -10.30 10.44 -9.63
C ASP A 133 -11.05 11.15 -8.51
N MET A 134 -10.33 11.90 -7.68
CA MET A 134 -10.83 12.82 -6.67
C MET A 134 -9.74 13.83 -6.28
N ILE A 135 -10.16 14.92 -5.65
CA ILE A 135 -9.26 15.91 -5.08
C ILE A 135 -9.44 15.93 -3.57
N LEU A 136 -8.33 15.85 -2.84
CA LEU A 136 -8.32 16.12 -1.40
C LEU A 136 -7.85 17.56 -1.18
N LEU A 137 -8.80 18.45 -0.93
CA LEU A 137 -8.57 19.86 -0.66
C LEU A 137 -8.44 20.07 0.85
N THR A 138 -7.25 20.45 1.30
CA THR A 138 -6.94 20.78 2.68
C THR A 138 -6.57 22.25 2.83
N GLY A 139 -6.61 22.76 4.06
CA GLY A 139 -6.40 24.17 4.36
C GLY A 139 -5.42 24.37 5.50
N GLY A 140 -5.49 25.53 6.17
CA GLY A 140 -4.81 25.73 7.45
C GLY A 140 -5.41 24.89 8.58
N VAL A 141 -4.78 24.99 9.75
CA VAL A 141 -5.32 24.49 11.03
C VAL A 141 -6.65 25.17 11.36
N ASN A 142 -7.42 24.62 12.30
CA ASN A 142 -8.67 25.22 12.74
C ASN A 142 -8.40 26.58 13.41
N GLY A 143 -9.11 27.62 12.99
CA GLY A 143 -8.88 29.00 13.43
C GLY A 143 -7.63 29.66 12.83
N GLY A 144 -6.92 28.98 11.92
CA GLY A 144 -5.79 29.51 11.19
C GLY A 144 -6.19 30.13 9.85
N ASP A 145 -5.30 30.03 8.85
CA ASP A 145 -5.51 30.56 7.52
C ASP A 145 -6.78 30.01 6.85
N THR A 146 -7.62 30.93 6.37
CA THR A 146 -8.81 30.65 5.56
C THR A 146 -8.63 31.10 4.11
N GLU A 147 -7.73 32.03 3.83
CA GLU A 147 -7.62 32.65 2.50
C GLU A 147 -7.16 31.65 1.45
N THR A 148 -6.18 30.80 1.77
CA THR A 148 -5.58 29.89 0.80
C THR A 148 -6.58 28.84 0.33
N ILE A 149 -7.33 28.24 1.27
CA ILE A 149 -8.33 27.22 0.92
C ILE A 149 -9.50 27.84 0.13
N LEU A 150 -9.92 29.07 0.47
CA LEU A 150 -10.95 29.79 -0.27
C LEU A 150 -10.50 30.15 -1.70
N HIS A 151 -9.26 30.63 -1.86
CA HIS A 151 -8.67 30.87 -3.18
C HIS A 151 -8.62 29.59 -4.01
N ASN A 152 -8.12 28.50 -3.41
CA ASN A 152 -8.01 27.20 -4.08
C ASN A 152 -9.37 26.63 -4.46
N ALA A 153 -10.39 26.79 -3.60
CA ALA A 153 -11.76 26.41 -3.90
C ALA A 153 -12.31 27.17 -5.12
N ARG A 154 -12.06 28.48 -5.21
CA ARG A 154 -12.47 29.29 -6.38
C ARG A 154 -11.77 28.83 -7.65
N MET A 155 -10.48 28.53 -7.59
CA MET A 155 -9.74 28.00 -8.75
C MET A 155 -10.30 26.65 -9.22
N LEU A 156 -10.52 25.73 -8.28
CA LEU A 156 -11.10 24.41 -8.57
C LEU A 156 -12.54 24.51 -9.10
N ALA A 157 -13.35 25.42 -8.57
CA ALA A 157 -14.72 25.65 -9.02
C ALA A 157 -14.79 26.03 -10.51
N HIS A 158 -13.81 26.78 -11.01
CA HIS A 158 -13.74 27.23 -12.42
C HIS A 158 -12.94 26.28 -13.33
N SER A 159 -12.38 25.19 -12.79
CA SER A 159 -11.62 24.21 -13.56
C SER A 159 -12.49 23.24 -14.36
N ALA A 160 -11.89 22.50 -15.30
CA ALA A 160 -12.57 21.44 -16.05
C ALA A 160 -12.75 20.13 -15.24
N LEU A 161 -12.19 20.08 -14.04
CA LEU A 161 -12.19 18.91 -13.15
C LEU A 161 -13.62 18.59 -12.66
N ALA A 162 -14.15 17.42 -12.99
CA ALA A 162 -15.54 17.02 -12.68
C ALA A 162 -15.65 15.94 -11.59
N MET A 163 -14.54 15.54 -10.97
CA MET A 163 -14.51 14.53 -9.94
C MET A 163 -14.87 15.07 -8.55
N PRO A 164 -15.22 14.20 -7.58
CA PRO A 164 -15.52 14.62 -6.22
C PRO A 164 -14.34 15.34 -5.55
N ILE A 165 -14.65 16.37 -4.77
CA ILE A 165 -13.69 17.14 -3.98
C ILE A 165 -13.99 16.90 -2.50
N VAL A 166 -13.07 16.23 -1.80
CA VAL A 166 -13.11 16.05 -0.35
C VAL A 166 -12.45 17.27 0.30
N VAL A 167 -13.21 17.99 1.12
CA VAL A 167 -12.77 19.17 1.85
C VAL A 167 -12.45 18.77 3.29
N ALA A 168 -11.16 18.78 3.62
CA ALA A 168 -10.61 18.34 4.90
C ALA A 168 -9.69 19.41 5.52
N GLY A 169 -10.16 20.65 5.58
CA GLY A 169 -9.38 21.81 6.01
C GLY A 169 -10.10 22.64 7.07
N ASN A 170 -9.58 23.85 7.32
CA ASN A 170 -10.06 24.77 8.34
C ASN A 170 -11.60 24.83 8.44
N GLN A 171 -12.14 24.42 9.57
CA GLN A 171 -13.58 24.32 9.82
C GLN A 171 -14.30 25.66 9.61
N ALA A 172 -13.64 26.79 9.91
CA ALA A 172 -14.21 28.12 9.73
C ALA A 172 -14.49 28.47 8.25
N ALA A 173 -13.74 27.88 7.31
CA ALA A 173 -13.90 28.09 5.88
C ALA A 173 -14.67 26.95 5.18
N ALA A 174 -14.88 25.81 5.85
CA ALA A 174 -15.39 24.59 5.21
C ALA A 174 -16.78 24.78 4.57
N GLN A 175 -17.67 25.54 5.21
CA GLN A 175 -19.00 25.85 4.68
C GLN A 175 -18.92 26.70 3.40
N GLU A 176 -18.15 27.79 3.43
CA GLU A 176 -18.00 28.71 2.30
C GLU A 176 -17.29 28.03 1.12
N VAL A 177 -16.23 27.26 1.39
CA VAL A 177 -15.54 26.43 0.37
C VAL A 177 -16.53 25.49 -0.34
N SER A 178 -17.38 24.83 0.43
CA SER A 178 -18.36 23.88 -0.13
C SER A 178 -19.37 24.60 -1.03
N GLN A 179 -19.86 25.76 -0.59
CA GLN A 179 -20.77 26.58 -1.37
C GLN A 179 -20.14 27.02 -2.71
N ILE A 180 -18.91 27.55 -2.68
CA ILE A 180 -18.17 28.00 -3.88
C ILE A 180 -18.06 26.89 -4.92
N LEU A 181 -17.76 25.67 -4.47
CA LEU A 181 -17.61 24.50 -5.35
C LEU A 181 -18.96 23.99 -5.87
N GLN A 182 -19.97 23.89 -5.00
CA GLN A 182 -21.31 23.39 -5.35
C GLN A 182 -22.05 24.34 -6.29
N GLU A 183 -21.89 25.66 -6.16
CA GLU A 183 -22.46 26.66 -7.08
C GLU A 183 -21.96 26.49 -8.53
N ARG A 184 -20.81 25.85 -8.73
CA ARG A 184 -20.28 25.46 -10.04
C ARG A 184 -20.51 23.99 -10.40
N GLY A 185 -21.42 23.32 -9.68
CA GLY A 185 -21.83 21.94 -9.95
C GLY A 185 -20.79 20.88 -9.60
N LYS A 186 -19.79 21.20 -8.76
CA LYS A 186 -18.84 20.20 -8.27
C LYS A 186 -19.49 19.33 -7.18
N GLU A 187 -19.20 18.03 -7.19
CA GLU A 187 -19.53 17.15 -6.06
C GLU A 187 -18.57 17.44 -4.90
N VAL A 188 -19.10 17.75 -3.73
CA VAL A 188 -18.32 18.09 -2.54
C VAL A 188 -18.66 17.15 -1.40
N ARG A 189 -17.63 16.59 -0.76
CA ARG A 189 -17.72 15.81 0.47
C ARG A 189 -16.95 16.54 1.56
N ARG A 190 -17.56 16.77 2.71
CA ARG A 190 -16.88 17.44 3.84
C ARG A 190 -16.55 16.43 4.91
N VAL A 191 -15.34 16.55 5.44
CA VAL A 191 -14.82 15.75 6.54
C VAL A 191 -14.14 16.65 7.54
N ASP A 192 -13.70 16.09 8.67
CA ASP A 192 -12.91 16.83 9.65
C ASP A 192 -11.56 17.26 9.08
N ASN A 193 -10.97 18.30 9.67
CA ASN A 193 -9.67 18.80 9.25
C ASN A 193 -8.60 17.74 9.52
N VAL A 194 -7.81 17.38 8.50
CA VAL A 194 -6.74 16.37 8.65
C VAL A 194 -5.62 16.80 9.59
N MET A 195 -5.50 18.11 9.84
CA MET A 195 -4.55 18.69 10.78
C MET A 195 -5.19 19.88 11.51
N PRO A 196 -6.07 19.62 12.51
CA PRO A 196 -6.85 20.67 13.16
C PRO A 196 -5.98 21.59 14.02
N LYS A 197 -4.83 21.10 14.50
CA LYS A 197 -3.80 21.85 15.24
C LYS A 197 -2.43 21.55 14.65
N MET A 198 -1.49 22.48 14.78
CA MET A 198 -0.13 22.31 14.28
C MET A 198 0.50 21.03 14.85
N GLY A 199 0.95 20.12 13.98
CA GLY A 199 1.57 18.86 14.36
C GLY A 199 0.63 17.74 14.84
N THR A 200 -0.68 18.00 14.95
CA THR A 200 -1.68 16.99 15.34
C THR A 200 -2.38 16.46 14.10
N LEU A 201 -2.33 15.15 13.87
CA LEU A 201 -2.99 14.48 12.75
C LEU A 201 -4.36 13.91 13.17
N GLU A 202 -5.42 14.24 12.41
CA GLU A 202 -6.76 13.66 12.57
C GLU A 202 -7.29 13.20 11.20
N VAL A 203 -6.73 12.09 10.73
CA VAL A 203 -6.87 11.64 9.34
C VAL A 203 -8.05 10.67 9.10
N GLU A 204 -8.69 10.17 10.15
CA GLU A 204 -9.66 9.07 10.07
C GLU A 204 -10.94 9.47 9.31
N SER A 205 -11.46 10.68 9.56
CA SER A 205 -12.64 11.22 8.87
C SER A 205 -12.41 11.31 7.35
N ALA A 206 -11.23 11.80 6.94
CA ALA A 206 -10.83 11.84 5.54
C ALA A 206 -10.58 10.44 4.95
N ARG A 207 -9.95 9.53 5.71
CA ARG A 207 -9.72 8.15 5.28
C ARG A 207 -11.02 7.42 4.97
N GLU A 208 -12.02 7.57 5.82
CA GLU A 208 -13.33 6.94 5.66
C GLU A 208 -14.07 7.46 4.42
N GLU A 209 -14.09 8.77 4.19
CA GLU A 209 -14.73 9.32 2.97
C GLU A 209 -13.99 8.88 1.69
N ILE A 210 -12.65 8.87 1.71
CA ILE A 210 -11.84 8.35 0.60
C ILE A 210 -12.19 6.89 0.32
N ARG A 211 -12.36 6.08 1.37
CA ARG A 211 -12.78 4.68 1.27
C ARG A 211 -14.15 4.56 0.61
N GLN A 212 -15.12 5.36 1.03
CA GLN A 212 -16.46 5.36 0.45
C GLN A 212 -16.45 5.73 -1.03
N LEU A 213 -15.69 6.76 -1.41
CA LEU A 213 -15.49 7.14 -2.83
C LEU A 213 -14.79 6.04 -3.63
N PHE A 214 -13.82 5.35 -3.03
CA PHE A 214 -13.19 4.19 -3.65
C PHE A 214 -14.25 3.11 -3.92
N MET A 215 -15.06 2.78 -2.91
CA MET A 215 -16.12 1.76 -3.03
C MET A 215 -17.16 2.08 -4.09
N GLN A 216 -17.58 3.34 -4.21
CA GLN A 216 -18.50 3.83 -5.25
C GLN A 216 -17.89 3.78 -6.65
N ARG A 217 -16.55 3.75 -6.75
CA ARG A 217 -15.84 3.60 -8.02
C ARG A 217 -15.64 2.14 -8.40
N ILE A 218 -15.26 1.30 -7.43
CA ILE A 218 -15.06 -0.14 -7.66
C ILE A 218 -16.36 -0.80 -8.16
N THR A 219 -17.53 -0.38 -7.66
CA THR A 219 -18.85 -0.86 -8.16
C THR A 219 -19.07 -0.66 -9.65
N ARG A 220 -18.37 0.28 -10.30
CA ARG A 220 -18.50 0.49 -11.75
C ARG A 220 -17.88 -0.64 -12.58
N ALA A 221 -17.08 -1.54 -11.97
CA ALA A 221 -16.59 -2.73 -12.65
C ALA A 221 -17.76 -3.68 -12.97
N LYS A 222 -17.92 -4.00 -14.25
CA LYS A 222 -19.02 -4.86 -14.71
C LYS A 222 -18.97 -6.21 -14.00
N GLY A 223 -20.12 -6.64 -13.47
CA GLY A 223 -20.26 -7.89 -12.72
C GLY A 223 -20.13 -7.76 -11.20
N LEU A 224 -19.56 -6.66 -10.68
CA LEU A 224 -19.30 -6.54 -9.24
C LEU A 224 -20.57 -6.28 -8.43
N ASP A 225 -21.55 -5.56 -8.99
CA ASP A 225 -22.83 -5.35 -8.32
C ASP A 225 -23.55 -6.68 -8.03
N GLN A 226 -23.48 -7.64 -8.96
CA GLN A 226 -24.01 -8.99 -8.74
C GLN A 226 -23.17 -9.78 -7.73
N VAL A 227 -21.85 -9.60 -7.73
CA VAL A 227 -20.99 -10.23 -6.70
C VAL A 227 -21.35 -9.73 -5.30
N LYS A 228 -21.68 -8.44 -5.15
CA LYS A 228 -22.09 -7.84 -3.87
C LYS A 228 -23.37 -8.42 -3.29
N GLU A 229 -24.21 -9.07 -4.09
CA GLU A 229 -25.37 -9.82 -3.57
C GLU A 229 -24.95 -11.02 -2.72
N PHE A 230 -23.74 -11.54 -2.94
CA PHE A 230 -23.18 -12.71 -2.24
C PHE A 230 -22.00 -12.36 -1.34
N VAL A 231 -21.45 -11.15 -1.46
CA VAL A 231 -20.27 -10.71 -0.72
C VAL A 231 -20.66 -9.71 0.35
N ASP A 232 -20.39 -10.09 1.59
CA ASP A 232 -20.69 -9.32 2.79
C ASP A 232 -19.92 -7.99 2.88
N VAL A 233 -18.64 -8.01 2.49
CA VAL A 233 -17.74 -6.86 2.58
C VAL A 233 -16.81 -6.88 1.37
N VAL A 234 -16.68 -5.72 0.71
CA VAL A 234 -15.63 -5.49 -0.29
C VAL A 234 -14.72 -4.39 0.25
N LEU A 235 -13.47 -4.71 0.58
CA LEU A 235 -12.45 -3.72 0.97
C LEU A 235 -11.52 -3.40 -0.21
N PRO A 236 -10.90 -2.20 -0.27
CA PRO A 236 -9.70 -2.03 -1.08
C PRO A 236 -8.62 -3.04 -0.66
N THR A 237 -8.00 -3.77 -1.60
CA THR A 237 -6.96 -4.77 -1.25
C THR A 237 -5.83 -4.20 -0.37
N PRO A 238 -5.28 -2.99 -0.64
CA PRO A 238 -4.24 -2.43 0.24
C PRO A 238 -4.73 -2.14 1.66
N MET A 239 -6.02 -1.84 1.82
CA MET A 239 -6.64 -1.63 3.12
C MET A 239 -6.84 -2.95 3.84
N ALA A 240 -7.32 -4.00 3.16
CA ALA A 240 -7.40 -5.33 3.73
C ALA A 240 -6.02 -5.78 4.26
N VAL A 241 -4.96 -5.62 3.46
CA VAL A 241 -3.59 -5.91 3.92
C VAL A 241 -3.25 -5.10 5.18
N LEU A 242 -3.50 -3.79 5.20
CA LEU A 242 -3.20 -2.95 6.37
C LEU A 242 -3.97 -3.39 7.63
N GLU A 243 -5.25 -3.73 7.51
CA GLU A 243 -6.07 -4.23 8.63
C GLU A 243 -5.61 -5.61 9.11
N GLY A 244 -5.17 -6.47 8.19
CA GLY A 244 -4.57 -7.76 8.55
C GLY A 244 -3.24 -7.60 9.30
N LEU A 245 -2.43 -6.61 8.92
CA LEU A 245 -1.19 -6.28 9.61
C LEU A 245 -1.43 -5.65 10.99
N ARG A 246 -2.41 -4.74 11.10
CA ARG A 246 -2.85 -4.21 12.40
C ARG A 246 -3.25 -5.32 13.35
N LEU A 247 -4.12 -6.23 12.91
CA LEU A 247 -4.52 -7.39 13.70
C LEU A 247 -3.32 -8.26 14.08
N GLY A 248 -2.40 -8.52 13.13
CA GLY A 248 -1.18 -9.28 13.39
C GLY A 248 -0.27 -8.63 14.45
N ALA A 249 -0.20 -7.31 14.48
CA ALA A 249 0.59 -6.54 15.43
C ALA A 249 -0.06 -6.44 16.81
N ASP A 250 -1.35 -6.07 16.84
CA ASP A 250 -2.13 -5.78 18.05
C ASP A 250 -2.57 -7.06 18.76
N GLY A 251 -2.90 -8.09 17.98
CA GLY A 251 -3.54 -9.30 18.46
C GLY A 251 -5.03 -9.08 18.71
N THR A 252 -5.57 -9.86 19.64
CA THR A 252 -6.96 -9.82 20.08
C THR A 252 -7.04 -9.87 21.61
N GLY A 253 -8.26 -9.89 22.15
CA GLY A 253 -8.45 -10.10 23.59
C GLY A 253 -8.03 -11.51 24.06
N GLU A 254 -7.96 -12.49 23.15
CA GLU A 254 -7.60 -13.87 23.47
C GLU A 254 -6.11 -14.18 23.24
N GLU A 255 -5.51 -13.57 22.21
CA GLU A 255 -4.15 -13.88 21.79
C GLU A 255 -3.34 -12.61 21.52
N SER A 256 -2.12 -12.53 22.08
CA SER A 256 -1.22 -11.40 21.80
C SER A 256 -0.79 -11.35 20.33
N GLY A 257 -0.64 -10.14 19.80
CA GLY A 257 -0.02 -9.92 18.49
C GLY A 257 1.50 -10.04 18.52
N TRP A 258 2.12 -9.73 17.38
CA TRP A 258 3.59 -9.75 17.19
C TRP A 258 4.26 -8.41 17.48
N GLY A 259 3.50 -7.35 17.77
CA GLY A 259 4.00 -6.00 17.97
C GLY A 259 4.45 -5.33 16.67
N ASP A 260 5.32 -4.33 16.79
CA ASP A 260 5.78 -3.51 15.68
C ASP A 260 6.37 -4.34 14.54
N MET A 261 6.01 -3.99 13.31
CA MET A 261 6.43 -4.71 12.12
C MET A 261 6.58 -3.79 10.90
N LEU A 262 7.46 -4.20 10.00
CA LEU A 262 7.65 -3.62 8.68
C LEU A 262 7.31 -4.69 7.63
N VAL A 263 6.56 -4.33 6.60
CA VAL A 263 6.16 -5.25 5.52
C VAL A 263 6.44 -4.60 4.18
N VAL A 264 7.00 -5.38 3.25
CA VAL A 264 7.32 -4.92 1.90
C VAL A 264 6.63 -5.84 0.88
N ASP A 265 5.76 -5.26 0.05
CA ASP A 265 5.14 -5.93 -1.10
C ASP A 265 5.84 -5.48 -2.39
N VAL A 266 6.67 -6.35 -2.95
CA VAL A 266 7.38 -6.07 -4.20
C VAL A 266 6.58 -6.61 -5.37
N GLY A 267 5.94 -5.70 -6.10
CA GLY A 267 5.21 -5.98 -7.32
C GLY A 267 6.03 -5.74 -8.59
N GLY A 268 5.41 -6.08 -9.73
CA GLY A 268 6.00 -5.76 -11.04
C GLY A 268 6.02 -4.26 -11.34
N ALA A 269 5.06 -3.49 -10.79
CA ALA A 269 4.92 -2.06 -11.04
C ALA A 269 5.24 -1.19 -9.83
N THR A 270 4.88 -1.60 -8.62
CA THR A 270 5.10 -0.80 -7.41
C THR A 270 5.81 -1.63 -6.36
N THR A 271 6.49 -0.94 -5.44
CA THR A 271 6.84 -1.52 -4.14
C THR A 271 6.01 -0.79 -3.08
N ASP A 272 5.18 -1.52 -2.37
CA ASP A 272 4.38 -1.00 -1.26
C ASP A 272 5.10 -1.32 0.05
N VAL A 273 5.18 -0.34 0.95
CA VAL A 273 5.77 -0.55 2.28
C VAL A 273 4.73 -0.20 3.33
N HIS A 274 4.49 -1.13 4.25
CA HIS A 274 3.61 -0.95 5.39
C HIS A 274 4.44 -0.99 6.68
N SER A 275 4.08 -0.15 7.66
CA SER A 275 4.58 -0.28 9.02
C SER A 275 3.45 -0.18 10.04
N ILE A 276 3.53 -1.04 11.04
CA ILE A 276 2.71 -0.97 12.25
C ILE A 276 3.64 -0.66 13.44
N GLY A 277 3.23 0.28 14.28
CA GLY A 277 4.03 0.81 15.39
C GLY A 277 4.00 2.33 15.39
N PHE A 278 4.23 2.99 16.53
CA PHE A 278 4.36 4.46 16.52
C PHE A 278 5.75 4.92 16.07
N GLY A 279 6.78 4.09 16.29
CA GLY A 279 8.16 4.40 15.94
C GLY A 279 8.61 5.75 16.48
N TYR A 280 8.35 6.01 17.77
CA TYR A 280 8.74 7.27 18.39
C TYR A 280 10.27 7.43 18.34
N PRO A 281 10.78 8.66 18.10
CA PRO A 281 12.21 8.91 18.12
C PRO A 281 12.86 8.43 19.42
N ALA A 282 13.90 7.59 19.31
CA ALA A 282 14.58 7.00 20.45
C ALA A 282 16.11 7.23 20.42
N GLY A 283 16.72 7.37 21.60
CA GLY A 283 18.16 7.54 21.78
C GLY A 283 18.54 8.77 22.61
N GLU A 284 19.83 8.93 22.88
CA GLU A 284 20.38 10.08 23.59
C GLU A 284 20.41 11.33 22.69
N ASN A 285 20.14 12.50 23.28
CA ASN A 285 20.20 13.82 22.61
C ASN A 285 19.40 13.87 21.29
N VAL A 286 18.17 13.37 21.31
CA VAL A 286 17.29 13.33 20.14
C VAL A 286 16.36 14.54 20.11
N ILE A 287 16.37 15.25 18.98
CA ILE A 287 15.43 16.32 18.66
C ILE A 287 14.48 15.79 17.60
N SER A 288 13.19 15.70 17.91
CA SER A 288 12.17 15.29 16.94
C SER A 288 11.74 16.48 16.09
N GLN A 289 11.69 16.31 14.77
CA GLN A 289 11.23 17.33 13.83
C GLN A 289 10.30 16.72 12.77
N GLY A 290 9.20 17.41 12.48
CA GLY A 290 8.20 17.00 11.49
C GLY A 290 6.86 16.69 12.13
N LEU A 291 5.98 16.04 11.35
CA LEU A 291 4.68 15.59 11.82
C LEU A 291 4.80 14.29 12.61
N ALA A 292 3.87 14.07 13.53
CA ALA A 292 3.67 12.76 14.12
C ALA A 292 3.39 11.74 13.01
N GLU A 293 3.88 10.52 13.17
CA GLU A 293 3.65 9.43 12.23
C GLU A 293 2.41 8.63 12.63
N SER A 294 1.73 8.07 11.63
CA SER A 294 0.59 7.20 11.88
C SER A 294 1.03 5.82 12.38
N TYR A 295 0.25 5.26 13.31
CA TYR A 295 0.47 3.92 13.86
C TYR A 295 0.55 2.88 12.74
N ALA A 296 -0.47 2.86 11.89
CA ALA A 296 -0.50 2.07 10.66
C ALA A 296 -0.23 3.02 9.48
N LYS A 297 0.95 2.87 8.87
CA LYS A 297 1.42 3.68 7.75
C LYS A 297 1.61 2.80 6.53
N ARG A 298 1.26 3.35 5.36
CA ARG A 298 1.55 2.77 4.05
C ARG A 298 2.19 3.82 3.16
N THR A 299 3.20 3.44 2.39
CA THR A 299 3.70 4.21 1.25
C THR A 299 3.70 3.33 0.00
N VAL A 300 3.63 3.97 -1.16
CA VAL A 300 3.58 3.29 -2.47
C VAL A 300 4.63 3.91 -3.37
N GLU A 301 5.66 3.13 -3.68
CA GLU A 301 6.75 3.57 -4.53
C GLU A 301 6.44 3.17 -5.98
N GLY A 302 5.82 4.10 -6.70
CA GLY A 302 5.36 3.91 -8.07
C GLY A 302 6.48 3.73 -9.11
N ASP A 303 7.72 4.02 -8.72
CA ASP A 303 8.94 3.94 -9.52
C ASP A 303 9.81 2.71 -9.18
N LEU A 304 9.40 1.87 -8.22
CA LEU A 304 10.22 0.76 -7.69
C LEU A 304 9.60 -0.63 -7.93
N GLY A 305 9.03 -0.87 -9.11
CA GLY A 305 8.57 -2.20 -9.53
C GLY A 305 9.62 -2.95 -10.36
N ILE A 306 9.79 -4.26 -10.11
CA ILE A 306 10.86 -5.08 -10.75
C ILE A 306 10.53 -5.56 -12.18
N ARG A 307 9.44 -5.07 -12.77
CA ARG A 307 9.06 -5.29 -14.18
C ARG A 307 8.89 -3.94 -14.86
N PHE A 308 7.68 -3.37 -14.81
CA PHE A 308 7.32 -2.11 -15.48
C PHE A 308 8.31 -0.97 -15.22
N ASN A 309 8.91 -0.94 -14.02
CA ASN A 309 9.83 0.12 -13.59
C ASN A 309 11.26 -0.38 -13.35
N ALA A 310 11.63 -1.55 -13.88
CA ALA A 310 12.96 -2.13 -13.67
C ALA A 310 14.07 -1.20 -14.20
N ALA A 311 13.85 -0.56 -15.34
CA ALA A 311 14.74 0.46 -15.89
C ALA A 311 14.89 1.68 -14.96
N THR A 312 13.85 2.06 -14.23
CA THR A 312 13.90 3.17 -13.26
C THR A 312 14.81 2.83 -12.08
N ILE A 313 14.72 1.59 -11.57
CA ILE A 313 15.61 1.09 -10.53
C ILE A 313 17.07 1.08 -11.01
N LEU A 314 17.31 0.56 -12.22
CA LEU A 314 18.64 0.57 -12.85
C LEU A 314 19.22 1.99 -12.95
N ASN A 315 18.44 2.95 -13.45
CA ASN A 315 18.89 4.34 -13.56
C ASN A 315 19.14 4.99 -12.20
N ARG A 316 18.43 4.56 -11.15
CA ARG A 316 18.56 5.13 -9.81
C ARG A 316 19.75 4.57 -9.03
N VAL A 317 20.02 3.27 -9.17
CA VAL A 317 21.07 2.55 -8.44
C VAL A 317 22.38 2.55 -9.20
N GLY A 318 22.31 2.50 -10.54
CA GLY A 318 23.46 2.38 -11.42
C GLY A 318 23.77 0.92 -11.77
N LEU A 319 24.18 0.69 -13.02
CA LEU A 319 24.49 -0.65 -13.50
C LEU A 319 25.67 -1.27 -12.76
N ASP A 320 26.73 -0.50 -12.54
CA ASP A 320 27.96 -0.98 -11.90
C ASP A 320 27.65 -1.57 -10.52
N LYS A 321 26.82 -0.86 -9.73
CA LYS A 321 26.40 -1.32 -8.41
C LYS A 321 25.58 -2.61 -8.47
N LEU A 322 24.61 -2.70 -9.38
CA LEU A 322 23.79 -3.91 -9.54
C LEU A 322 24.63 -5.11 -10.03
N ALA A 323 25.57 -4.88 -10.94
CA ALA A 323 26.49 -5.90 -11.43
C ALA A 323 27.46 -6.36 -10.34
N GLU A 324 28.01 -5.43 -9.55
CA GLU A 324 28.84 -5.75 -8.38
C GLU A 324 28.08 -6.58 -7.35
N ASP A 325 26.83 -6.21 -7.05
CA ASP A 325 25.99 -6.95 -6.10
C ASP A 325 25.68 -8.36 -6.62
N LEU A 326 25.38 -8.50 -7.92
CA LEU A 326 25.18 -9.81 -8.55
C LEU A 326 26.45 -10.68 -8.49
N CYS A 327 27.60 -10.12 -8.86
CA CYS A 327 28.87 -10.85 -8.84
C CYS A 327 29.32 -11.23 -7.43
N ARG A 328 29.11 -10.35 -6.44
CA ARG A 328 29.50 -10.58 -5.04
C ARG A 328 28.60 -11.63 -4.38
N ASP A 329 27.29 -11.48 -4.54
CA ASP A 329 26.32 -12.26 -3.77
C ASP A 329 25.90 -13.56 -4.50
N PHE A 330 26.14 -13.66 -5.81
CA PHE A 330 25.82 -14.81 -6.66
C PHE A 330 26.98 -15.15 -7.61
N SER A 331 28.18 -15.29 -7.05
CA SER A 331 29.44 -15.51 -7.79
C SER A 331 29.46 -16.75 -8.69
N GLU A 332 28.54 -17.70 -8.50
CA GLU A 332 28.37 -18.86 -9.36
C GLU A 332 27.84 -18.52 -10.76
N TYR A 333 27.23 -17.35 -10.95
CA TYR A 333 26.75 -16.88 -12.25
C TYR A 333 27.72 -15.86 -12.84
N SER A 334 28.42 -16.25 -13.90
CA SER A 334 29.27 -15.34 -14.66
C SER A 334 28.42 -14.51 -15.64
N VAL A 335 27.86 -13.40 -15.17
CA VAL A 335 27.03 -12.47 -15.96
C VAL A 335 27.77 -11.14 -16.14
N SER A 336 27.91 -10.68 -17.38
CA SER A 336 28.49 -9.36 -17.65
C SER A 336 27.50 -8.23 -17.33
N ALA A 337 28.00 -7.04 -17.06
CA ALA A 337 27.17 -5.86 -16.83
C ALA A 337 26.23 -5.57 -18.04
N ASP A 338 26.71 -5.75 -19.27
CA ASP A 338 25.89 -5.56 -20.47
C ASP A 338 24.76 -6.59 -20.56
N THR A 339 25.03 -7.87 -20.26
CA THR A 339 23.98 -8.90 -20.22
C THR A 339 22.93 -8.63 -19.15
N LEU A 340 23.34 -8.12 -17.99
CA LEU A 340 22.41 -7.69 -16.94
C LEU A 340 21.56 -6.51 -17.39
N ARG A 341 22.15 -5.51 -18.06
CA ARG A 341 21.43 -4.35 -18.63
C ARG A 341 20.38 -4.82 -19.62
N ASP A 342 20.76 -5.66 -20.59
CA ASP A 342 19.86 -6.17 -21.63
C ASP A 342 18.68 -6.93 -21.02
N TYR A 343 18.93 -7.73 -19.98
CA TYR A 343 17.87 -8.43 -19.25
C TYR A 343 16.90 -7.46 -18.57
N ILE A 344 17.41 -6.45 -17.87
CA ILE A 344 16.59 -5.43 -17.19
C ILE A 344 15.72 -4.67 -18.21
N GLU A 345 16.31 -4.26 -19.33
CA GLU A 345 15.58 -3.57 -20.40
C GLU A 345 14.50 -4.47 -21.01
N GLN A 346 14.81 -5.74 -21.24
CA GLN A 346 13.86 -6.72 -21.77
C GLN A 346 12.66 -6.92 -20.84
N ILE A 347 12.87 -7.15 -19.53
CA ILE A 347 11.76 -7.36 -18.58
C ILE A 347 10.94 -6.08 -18.35
N SER A 348 11.54 -4.90 -18.58
CA SER A 348 10.85 -3.61 -18.53
C SER A 348 9.91 -3.41 -19.72
N GLN A 349 10.26 -3.93 -20.90
CA GLN A 349 9.43 -3.84 -22.10
C GLN A 349 8.41 -4.98 -22.19
N LYS A 350 8.78 -6.19 -21.76
CA LYS A 350 7.95 -7.40 -21.79
C LYS A 350 7.60 -7.81 -20.36
N THR A 351 6.71 -7.06 -19.73
CA THR A 351 6.44 -7.18 -18.28
C THR A 351 5.78 -8.50 -17.84
N GLY A 352 5.23 -9.27 -18.78
CA GLY A 352 4.76 -10.64 -18.54
C GLY A 352 5.87 -11.70 -18.53
N THR A 353 7.13 -11.32 -18.75
CA THR A 353 8.27 -12.26 -18.74
C THR A 353 8.52 -12.77 -17.32
N VAL A 354 8.68 -14.09 -17.21
CA VAL A 354 9.11 -14.78 -15.99
C VAL A 354 10.56 -15.24 -16.12
N PRO A 355 11.32 -15.37 -15.02
CA PRO A 355 12.66 -15.95 -15.04
C PRO A 355 12.68 -17.33 -15.71
N GLN A 356 13.68 -17.57 -16.56
CA GLN A 356 13.85 -18.81 -17.33
C GLN A 356 15.20 -19.49 -17.07
N ALA A 357 16.20 -18.73 -16.62
CA ALA A 357 17.51 -19.23 -16.22
C ALA A 357 17.76 -18.92 -14.73
N GLN A 358 18.61 -19.70 -14.06
CA GLN A 358 18.93 -19.49 -12.64
C GLN A 358 19.49 -18.09 -12.36
N TRP A 359 20.35 -17.58 -13.25
CA TRP A 359 20.86 -16.22 -13.12
C TRP A 359 19.79 -15.13 -13.29
N HIS A 360 18.65 -15.39 -13.97
CA HIS A 360 17.51 -14.46 -14.01
C HIS A 360 16.88 -14.30 -12.63
N PHE A 361 16.77 -15.40 -11.85
CA PHE A 361 16.28 -15.32 -10.47
C PHE A 361 17.25 -14.54 -9.57
N ALA A 362 18.56 -14.70 -9.76
CA ALA A 362 19.56 -13.90 -9.06
C ALA A 362 19.48 -12.40 -9.44
N ALA A 363 19.37 -12.09 -10.74
CA ALA A 363 19.19 -10.72 -11.22
C ALA A 363 17.90 -10.08 -10.68
N ASP A 364 16.79 -10.80 -10.68
CA ASP A 364 15.53 -10.37 -10.08
C ASP A 364 15.67 -10.12 -8.57
N ALA A 365 16.45 -10.95 -7.86
CA ALA A 365 16.69 -10.80 -6.43
C ALA A 365 17.52 -9.53 -6.14
N VAL A 366 18.54 -9.23 -6.94
CA VAL A 366 19.34 -8.00 -6.85
C VAL A 366 18.47 -6.76 -7.09
N LEU A 367 17.64 -6.78 -8.13
CA LEU A 367 16.69 -5.69 -8.42
C LEU A 367 15.66 -5.51 -7.30
N ALA A 368 15.10 -6.61 -6.79
CA ALA A 368 14.11 -6.57 -5.72
C ALA A 368 14.72 -6.05 -4.42
N ARG A 369 15.95 -6.46 -4.08
CA ARG A 369 16.66 -5.93 -2.91
C ARG A 369 16.89 -4.42 -3.03
N ALA A 370 17.33 -3.95 -4.20
CA ALA A 370 17.49 -2.53 -4.46
C ALA A 370 16.16 -1.75 -4.33
N ALA A 371 15.06 -2.32 -4.82
CA ALA A 371 13.72 -1.74 -4.66
C ALA A 371 13.29 -1.69 -3.19
N VAL A 372 13.47 -2.78 -2.45
CA VAL A 372 13.20 -2.87 -1.00
C VAL A 372 14.00 -1.83 -0.24
N ASP A 373 15.30 -1.73 -0.50
CA ASP A 373 16.15 -0.74 0.14
C ASP A 373 15.61 0.68 -0.14
N LEU A 374 15.48 1.07 -1.40
CA LEU A 374 14.98 2.42 -1.74
C LEU A 374 13.61 2.71 -1.13
N ALA A 375 12.69 1.74 -1.17
CA ALA A 375 11.33 1.91 -0.64
C ALA A 375 11.32 2.04 0.88
N VAL A 376 12.05 1.17 1.58
CA VAL A 376 12.14 1.23 3.05
C VAL A 376 12.79 2.54 3.49
N ALA A 377 13.86 3.01 2.82
CA ALA A 377 14.50 4.29 3.14
C ALA A 377 13.58 5.51 2.96
N ARG A 378 12.63 5.46 2.02
CA ARG A 378 11.61 6.51 1.82
C ARG A 378 10.45 6.40 2.81
N HIS A 379 10.13 5.18 3.24
CA HIS A 379 9.02 4.91 4.16
C HIS A 379 9.35 5.27 5.61
N VAL A 380 10.53 4.84 6.07
CA VAL A 380 10.98 5.09 7.44
C VAL A 380 11.52 6.51 7.58
N GLY A 381 11.67 6.93 8.82
CA GLY A 381 12.29 8.18 9.17
C GLY A 381 13.78 8.22 8.87
N ARG A 382 14.40 9.38 9.09
CA ARG A 382 15.85 9.55 9.04
C ARG A 382 16.34 10.29 10.27
N ARG A 383 17.60 10.06 10.63
CA ARG A 383 18.31 10.88 11.61
C ARG A 383 19.49 11.60 10.96
N GLU A 384 19.69 12.85 11.34
CA GLU A 384 20.82 13.67 10.92
C GLU A 384 21.68 14.04 12.12
N ARG A 385 22.99 13.81 12.02
CA ARG A 385 23.96 14.23 13.04
C ARG A 385 24.18 15.74 12.94
N VAL A 386 23.92 16.46 14.03
CA VAL A 386 24.16 17.90 14.14
C VAL A 386 25.10 18.18 15.31
N VAL A 387 25.95 19.20 15.15
CA VAL A 387 26.81 19.69 16.22
C VAL A 387 26.09 20.84 16.92
N ALA A 388 25.62 20.58 18.14
CA ALA A 388 25.02 21.59 19.01
C ALA A 388 26.07 22.17 19.97
N ARG A 389 25.72 23.26 20.68
CA ARG A 389 26.61 23.88 21.68
C ARG A 389 27.02 22.94 22.81
N GLU A 390 26.17 21.96 23.10
CA GLU A 390 26.32 21.00 24.21
C GLU A 390 26.95 19.66 23.78
N GLY A 391 27.24 19.49 22.49
CA GLY A 391 27.81 18.26 21.92
C GLY A 391 27.11 17.81 20.64
N GLU A 392 27.39 16.58 20.21
CA GLU A 392 26.68 15.95 19.10
C GLU A 392 25.25 15.59 19.51
N ALA A 393 24.29 15.92 18.64
CA ALA A 393 22.88 15.58 18.78
C ALA A 393 22.35 14.96 17.48
N TRP A 394 21.23 14.25 17.58
CA TRP A 394 20.55 13.66 16.42
C TRP A 394 19.21 14.35 16.21
N VAL A 395 18.99 14.88 15.01
CA VAL A 395 17.66 15.35 14.60
C VAL A 395 16.94 14.21 13.89
N HIS A 396 15.82 13.77 14.45
CA HIS A 396 14.99 12.70 13.91
C HIS A 396 13.82 13.28 13.13
N TYR A 397 13.57 12.69 11.96
CA TYR A 397 12.44 12.99 11.10
C TYR A 397 11.66 11.70 10.85
N GLY A 398 10.34 11.74 10.98
CA GLY A 398 9.48 10.60 10.68
C GLY A 398 9.66 9.41 11.62
N LYS A 399 9.34 8.21 11.11
CA LYS A 399 9.15 7.00 11.92
C LYS A 399 10.45 6.26 12.23
N ASP A 400 10.75 6.04 13.50
CA ASP A 400 11.91 5.26 13.93
C ASP A 400 11.57 3.76 14.02
N MET A 401 12.09 2.96 13.09
CA MET A 401 11.82 1.51 13.03
C MET A 401 13.05 0.67 13.43
N ARG A 402 14.07 1.28 14.06
CA ARG A 402 15.33 0.57 14.35
C ARG A 402 15.18 -0.61 15.29
N ASP A 403 14.25 -0.51 16.24
CA ASP A 403 13.94 -1.55 17.23
C ASP A 403 12.78 -2.46 16.78
N THR A 404 12.32 -2.32 15.54
CA THR A 404 11.33 -3.24 14.96
C THR A 404 11.97 -4.60 14.71
N HIS A 405 11.37 -5.64 15.28
CA HIS A 405 11.91 -7.00 15.25
C HIS A 405 11.32 -7.88 14.14
N THR A 406 10.34 -7.39 13.38
CA THR A 406 9.63 -8.18 12.36
C THR A 406 9.70 -7.49 11.01
N LEU A 407 10.27 -8.17 10.02
CA LEU A 407 10.25 -7.76 8.61
C LEU A 407 9.60 -8.85 7.76
N ILE A 408 8.48 -8.52 7.10
CA ILE A 408 7.72 -9.47 6.28
C ILE A 408 7.86 -9.11 4.80
N GLY A 409 8.24 -10.08 3.97
CA GLY A 409 8.15 -9.97 2.50
C GLY A 409 6.86 -10.59 1.98
N THR A 410 6.19 -9.90 1.06
CA THR A 410 5.04 -10.41 0.31
C THR A 410 5.11 -9.98 -1.15
N GLY A 411 4.38 -10.66 -2.03
CA GLY A 411 4.43 -10.42 -3.47
C GLY A 411 5.11 -11.52 -4.26
N GLY A 412 4.95 -11.47 -5.58
CA GLY A 412 5.31 -12.56 -6.48
C GLY A 412 6.80 -12.94 -6.44
N VAL A 413 7.69 -11.96 -6.22
CA VAL A 413 9.13 -12.24 -6.12
C VAL A 413 9.45 -13.11 -4.90
N PHE A 414 8.79 -12.91 -3.76
CA PHE A 414 9.04 -13.72 -2.56
C PHE A 414 8.42 -15.12 -2.62
N ILE A 415 7.38 -15.30 -3.43
CA ILE A 415 6.70 -16.59 -3.61
C ILE A 415 7.48 -17.47 -4.60
N HIS A 416 8.05 -16.87 -5.65
CA HIS A 416 8.64 -17.60 -6.77
C HIS A 416 10.17 -17.55 -6.82
N ASN A 417 10.82 -16.79 -5.94
CA ASN A 417 12.28 -16.68 -5.87
C ASN A 417 12.79 -17.27 -4.55
N SER A 418 13.74 -18.20 -4.65
CA SER A 418 14.38 -18.83 -3.48
C SER A 418 15.27 -17.88 -2.67
N PHE A 419 15.63 -16.71 -3.21
CA PHE A 419 16.52 -15.74 -2.57
C PHE A 419 15.77 -14.71 -1.71
N ALA A 420 14.65 -15.09 -1.10
CA ALA A 420 13.83 -14.18 -0.29
C ALA A 420 14.58 -13.56 0.90
N ALA A 421 15.44 -14.33 1.58
CA ALA A 421 16.30 -13.82 2.66
C ALA A 421 17.20 -12.68 2.18
N TYR A 422 17.82 -12.88 1.01
CA TYR A 422 18.68 -11.89 0.36
C TYR A 422 17.92 -10.61 0.03
N ILE A 423 16.73 -10.74 -0.57
CA ILE A 423 15.89 -9.60 -0.96
C ILE A 423 15.54 -8.71 0.23
N LEU A 424 15.26 -9.31 1.39
CA LEU A 424 14.88 -8.58 2.61
C LEU A 424 16.08 -8.10 3.44
N THR A 425 17.30 -8.51 3.08
CA THR A 425 18.52 -8.08 3.76
C THR A 425 18.70 -6.58 3.60
N GLN A 426 18.54 -5.85 4.70
CA GLN A 426 18.69 -4.40 4.74
C GLN A 426 20.15 -4.00 4.51
N ALA A 427 20.37 -2.87 3.84
CA ALA A 427 21.70 -2.26 3.82
C ALA A 427 22.25 -2.05 5.25
N ALA A 428 23.53 -2.34 5.44
CA ALA A 428 24.20 -2.15 6.72
C ALA A 428 24.14 -0.68 7.17
N ALA A 429 24.09 -0.46 8.49
CA ALA A 429 24.18 0.89 9.02
C ALA A 429 25.54 1.50 8.64
N THR A 430 25.50 2.61 7.92
CA THR A 430 26.68 3.43 7.59
C THR A 430 26.87 4.51 8.66
N ASP A 431 28.12 4.93 8.92
CA ASP A 431 28.41 6.12 9.75
C ASP A 431 28.23 7.43 8.95
N ASP A 432 27.19 7.45 8.12
CA ASP A 432 26.84 8.62 7.35
C ASP A 432 26.24 9.69 8.27
N ARG A 433 26.42 10.96 7.89
CA ARG A 433 25.78 12.10 8.57
C ARG A 433 24.25 11.97 8.60
N VAL A 434 23.66 11.35 7.56
CA VAL A 434 22.22 11.11 7.43
C VAL A 434 21.99 9.61 7.33
N GLN A 435 21.13 9.07 8.19
CA GLN A 435 20.88 7.64 8.28
C GLN A 435 19.39 7.36 8.27
N ALA A 436 18.95 6.40 7.46
CA ALA A 436 17.58 5.90 7.51
C ALA A 436 17.35 5.10 8.80
N LEU A 437 16.21 5.29 9.44
CA LEU A 437 15.82 4.65 10.71
C LEU A 437 15.17 3.28 10.44
N ARG A 438 15.90 2.42 9.72
CA ARG A 438 15.46 1.08 9.32
C ARG A 438 15.62 0.06 10.45
N PRO A 439 14.87 -1.06 10.43
CA PRO A 439 15.12 -2.18 11.34
C PRO A 439 16.57 -2.65 11.29
N ARG A 440 17.20 -2.77 12.47
CA ARG A 440 18.63 -3.14 12.56
C ARG A 440 18.87 -4.64 12.42
N ASN A 441 18.08 -5.44 13.13
CA ASN A 441 18.19 -6.90 13.15
C ASN A 441 16.78 -7.53 13.21
N PRO A 442 15.93 -7.33 12.17
CA PRO A 442 14.61 -7.93 12.17
C PRO A 442 14.70 -9.44 11.94
N GLY A 443 13.83 -10.21 12.59
CA GLY A 443 13.44 -11.52 12.11
C GLY A 443 12.75 -11.38 10.76
N ILE A 444 13.15 -12.22 9.80
CA ILE A 444 12.67 -12.17 8.43
C ILE A 444 11.58 -13.22 8.24
N PHE A 445 10.42 -12.80 7.73
CA PHE A 445 9.25 -13.64 7.50
C PHE A 445 8.71 -13.44 6.09
N LEU A 446 7.93 -14.40 5.60
CA LEU A 446 7.24 -14.33 4.32
C LEU A 446 5.76 -14.64 4.45
N ASP A 447 4.96 -13.90 3.70
CA ASP A 447 3.62 -14.33 3.30
C ASP A 447 3.72 -15.18 2.03
N SER A 448 4.24 -16.40 2.18
CA SER A 448 4.48 -17.33 1.07
C SER A 448 3.19 -17.75 0.35
N SER A 449 2.05 -17.57 1.02
CA SER A 449 0.72 -17.90 0.51
C SER A 449 -0.10 -16.66 0.14
N TYR A 450 0.46 -15.46 0.06
CA TYR A 450 -0.29 -14.24 -0.31
C TYR A 450 -1.65 -14.13 0.42
N LEU A 451 -1.66 -14.37 1.73
CA LEU A 451 -2.85 -14.44 2.58
C LEU A 451 -3.08 -13.17 3.40
N LEU A 452 -2.21 -12.16 3.35
CA LEU A 452 -2.41 -10.94 4.14
C LEU A 452 -3.73 -10.22 3.84
N TYR A 453 -4.17 -10.18 2.57
CA TYR A 453 -5.50 -9.64 2.24
C TYR A 453 -6.63 -10.48 2.87
N ALA A 454 -6.46 -11.81 2.92
CA ALA A 454 -7.44 -12.76 3.44
C ALA A 454 -7.58 -12.62 4.97
N VAL A 455 -6.45 -12.45 5.68
CA VAL A 455 -6.42 -12.06 7.10
C VAL A 455 -7.19 -10.75 7.29
N GLY A 456 -6.91 -9.76 6.44
CA GLY A 456 -7.55 -8.46 6.44
C GLY A 456 -9.06 -8.46 6.32
N VAL A 457 -9.59 -9.12 5.29
CA VAL A 457 -11.05 -9.15 5.09
C VAL A 457 -11.77 -9.95 6.18
N LEU A 458 -11.08 -10.88 6.86
CA LEU A 458 -11.63 -11.63 7.99
C LEU A 458 -11.56 -10.88 9.32
N SER A 459 -10.69 -9.88 9.47
CA SER A 459 -10.32 -9.30 10.78
C SER A 459 -11.52 -8.70 11.53
N GLU A 460 -12.48 -8.12 10.83
CA GLU A 460 -13.65 -7.47 11.44
C GLU A 460 -14.67 -8.48 11.99
N ARG A 461 -14.94 -9.56 11.25
CA ARG A 461 -15.99 -10.54 11.60
C ARG A 461 -15.46 -11.77 12.33
N HIS A 462 -14.23 -12.17 12.06
CA HIS A 462 -13.58 -13.36 12.62
C HIS A 462 -12.13 -13.05 13.05
N PRO A 463 -11.92 -12.10 13.98
CA PRO A 463 -10.58 -11.65 14.39
C PRO A 463 -9.69 -12.79 14.88
N GLU A 464 -10.25 -13.75 15.64
CA GLU A 464 -9.47 -14.88 16.16
C GLU A 464 -9.02 -15.86 15.07
N VAL A 465 -9.87 -16.09 14.08
CA VAL A 465 -9.51 -16.92 12.92
C VAL A 465 -8.45 -16.22 12.09
N ALA A 466 -8.62 -14.92 11.84
CA ALA A 466 -7.69 -14.11 11.07
C ALA A 466 -6.31 -14.03 11.74
N LEU A 467 -6.25 -13.81 13.05
CA LEU A 467 -4.99 -13.76 13.79
C LEU A 467 -4.27 -15.12 13.77
N ARG A 468 -4.99 -16.22 13.98
CA ARG A 468 -4.41 -17.57 13.87
C ARG A 468 -3.92 -17.88 12.47
N MET A 469 -4.60 -17.40 11.43
CA MET A 469 -4.11 -17.49 10.05
C MET A 469 -2.82 -16.70 9.85
N PHE A 470 -2.77 -15.44 10.30
CA PHE A 470 -1.57 -14.61 10.23
C PHE A 470 -0.37 -15.33 10.85
N LYS A 471 -0.49 -15.77 12.10
CA LYS A 471 0.58 -16.46 12.83
C LYS A 471 1.00 -17.79 12.20
N ARG A 472 0.09 -18.48 11.52
CA ARG A 472 0.34 -19.80 10.92
C ARG A 472 0.99 -19.73 9.55
N TYR A 473 0.62 -18.73 8.74
CA TYR A 473 1.03 -18.67 7.32
C TYR A 473 2.03 -17.56 7.01
N VAL A 474 2.24 -16.61 7.92
CA VAL A 474 3.43 -15.76 7.89
C VAL A 474 4.56 -16.54 8.57
N THR A 475 5.47 -17.08 7.78
CA THR A 475 6.49 -18.03 8.26
C THR A 475 7.88 -17.41 8.20
N PRO A 476 8.79 -17.75 9.14
CA PRO A 476 10.18 -17.31 9.06
C PRO A 476 10.83 -17.79 7.77
N VAL A 477 11.76 -17.00 7.22
CA VAL A 477 12.61 -17.45 6.12
C VAL A 477 13.59 -18.49 6.67
N ALA A 478 13.65 -19.65 6.01
CA ALA A 478 14.53 -20.76 6.37
C ALA A 478 16.00 -20.48 6.02
#